data_AF-A0AAJ5YYC8-F1
#
_entry.id   AF-A0AAJ5YYC8-F1
#
_cell.length_a   1.000
_cell.length_b   1.000
_cell.length_c   1.000
_cell.angle_alpha   90.00
_cell.angle_beta   90.00
_cell.angle_gamma   90.00
#
_symmetry.space_group_name_H-M   'P 1'
#
loop_
_entity.id
_entity.type
_entity.pdbx_description
1 polymer ?
#
loop_
_entity_poly.entity_id
_entity_poly.type
_entity_poly.pdbx_seq_one_letter_code
_entity_poly.pdbx_strand_id
1 'polypeptide(L)'
;MVMEGLVPTSSKELDAIQAQAAAATYSRLASKGHGQAQFGMGRLVLAKLTSKTDEQPNDEEIKQVQMAVDLWQRAGRNGYAEAWFELGQLYYTGQLVRQDKSRALTYFEHGARGGSAQASHALGVIYAERAQSSADCHLMDEATTLSALAARYFLQAAQNGHIPSAYNMGHLYLCRDIPSKEHKSRYGVLPDDRNAREWFAAASSKLFLPAMMNYGAMLLEGRGAGDADTREADLDEAQRVYTRVIHAGSRVAMEKSAQESMERMTETARRGLRLIEEQRQSVKAKVQQIVMHPYVSQVLKFWSTTVGRDKTSRVVQYLARFLAWYYVSVGAPKETVMRFSSIKSNIALSRKLFRIGKFLEHFQAALKAVATPDPVLKVTAVGRQLGYACYLILDALQWIHGAKAYAFQKETYQKIAKNAARFWLIGLTFSLISGAYKSYHLLQRNKHAKAPRATAEKEAERRVELHQIAAETKAVRLQMLQDLCDWFNPGTSTGWLNLNDGVIGLAGVLSSSLGIRSQWIKVNGSAK
;
A
#
# COMPACT_ATOMS: atom_id res chain seq x y z
N MET A 1 37.05 27.54 8.49
CA MET A 1 36.53 27.63 9.87
C MET A 1 37.17 28.85 10.50
N VAL A 2 36.36 29.82 10.94
CA VAL A 2 36.66 30.96 11.85
C VAL A 2 37.72 31.95 11.32
N MET A 3 37.39 33.18 10.93
CA MET A 3 36.94 34.26 11.82
C MET A 3 36.05 35.27 11.05
N GLU A 4 34.74 35.10 11.11
CA GLU A 4 33.78 36.20 11.00
C GLU A 4 33.53 36.68 12.43
N GLY A 5 34.06 37.85 12.78
CA GLY A 5 33.84 38.44 14.09
C GLY A 5 34.77 39.62 14.33
N LEU A 6 34.15 40.81 14.42
CA LEU A 6 34.69 42.09 14.89
C LEU A 6 35.50 42.91 13.88
N VAL A 7 34.81 43.76 13.09
CA VAL A 7 34.85 45.24 13.18
C VAL A 7 33.65 45.81 12.40
N PRO A 8 32.66 46.45 13.04
CA PRO A 8 31.64 47.22 12.35
C PRO A 8 32.05 48.70 12.29
N THR A 9 32.82 49.07 11.27
CA THR A 9 32.93 50.45 10.75
C THR A 9 33.62 50.42 9.38
N SER A 10 32.95 49.91 8.34
CA SER A 10 33.37 50.30 6.98
C SER A 10 32.93 51.74 6.78
N SER A 11 33.87 52.69 6.88
CA SER A 11 33.59 54.01 6.36
C SER A 11 33.34 53.84 4.86
N LYS A 12 32.37 54.58 4.30
CA LYS A 12 32.13 54.60 2.84
C LYS A 12 33.41 54.87 2.03
N GLU A 13 34.38 55.54 2.65
CA GLU A 13 35.71 55.78 2.10
C GLU A 13 36.58 54.52 2.04
N LEU A 14 36.57 53.66 3.06
CA LEU A 14 37.31 52.40 3.05
C LEU A 14 36.75 51.44 1.99
N ASP A 15 35.43 51.36 1.87
CA ASP A 15 34.74 50.59 0.82
C ASP A 15 35.03 51.16 -0.57
N ALA A 16 35.10 52.48 -0.71
CA ALA A 16 35.46 53.15 -1.96
C ALA A 16 36.93 52.87 -2.35
N ILE A 17 37.86 52.96 -1.41
CA ILE A 17 39.29 52.66 -1.64
C ILE A 17 39.48 51.19 -2.02
N GLN A 18 38.81 50.26 -1.32
CA GLN A 18 38.84 48.84 -1.64
C GLN A 18 38.22 48.55 -3.01
N ALA A 19 37.11 49.19 -3.36
CA ALA A 19 36.50 49.08 -4.69
C ALA A 19 37.41 49.61 -5.80
N GLN A 20 38.15 50.71 -5.54
CA GLN A 20 39.07 51.31 -6.48
C GLN A 20 40.34 50.45 -6.68
N ALA A 21 40.87 49.87 -5.60
CA ALA A 21 41.97 48.91 -5.65
C ALA A 21 41.57 47.59 -6.35
N ALA A 22 40.35 47.11 -6.09
CA ALA A 22 39.77 45.96 -6.79
C ALA A 22 39.63 46.25 -8.29
N ALA A 23 39.12 47.42 -8.69
CA ALA A 23 39.00 47.83 -10.09
C ALA A 23 40.36 47.92 -10.80
N ALA A 24 41.40 48.44 -10.13
CA ALA A 24 42.76 48.48 -10.67
C ALA A 24 43.34 47.06 -10.88
N THR A 25 43.05 46.14 -9.96
CA THR A 25 43.46 44.73 -10.06
C THR A 25 42.70 44.02 -11.17
N TYR A 26 41.39 44.25 -11.29
CA TYR A 26 40.56 43.74 -12.39
C TYR A 26 41.03 44.26 -13.74
N SER A 27 41.39 45.53 -13.86
CA SER A 27 41.95 46.10 -15.09
C SER A 27 43.26 45.40 -15.52
N ARG A 28 44.16 45.15 -14.56
CA ARG A 28 45.42 44.44 -14.80
C ARG A 28 45.22 42.96 -15.19
N LEU A 29 44.26 42.29 -14.58
CA LEU A 29 43.94 40.89 -14.91
C LEU A 29 43.19 40.79 -16.25
N ALA A 30 42.34 41.77 -16.55
CA ALA A 30 41.61 41.86 -17.81
C ALA A 30 42.56 42.08 -18.99
N SER A 31 43.59 42.93 -18.83
CA SER A 31 44.62 43.12 -19.86
C SER A 31 45.49 41.87 -20.09
N LYS A 32 45.62 41.01 -19.07
CA LYS A 32 46.28 39.69 -19.17
C LYS A 32 45.39 38.58 -19.74
N GLY A 33 44.15 38.86 -20.14
CA GLY A 33 43.26 37.87 -20.75
C GLY A 33 42.40 37.06 -19.77
N HIS A 34 42.35 37.41 -18.48
CA HIS A 34 41.56 36.65 -17.52
C HIS A 34 40.05 36.89 -17.72
N GLY A 35 39.31 35.87 -18.15
CA GLY A 35 37.90 36.00 -18.57
C GLY A 35 36.98 36.60 -17.50
N GLN A 36 37.05 36.12 -16.26
CA GLN A 36 36.26 36.67 -15.14
C GLN A 36 36.58 38.15 -14.85
N ALA A 37 37.83 38.57 -15.07
CA ALA A 37 38.23 39.96 -14.83
C ALA A 37 37.76 40.88 -15.95
N GLN A 38 37.82 40.42 -17.20
CA GLN A 38 37.25 41.12 -18.35
C GLN A 38 35.73 41.28 -18.20
N PHE A 39 35.05 40.24 -17.73
CA PHE A 39 33.64 40.28 -17.41
C PHE A 39 33.30 41.30 -16.32
N GLY A 40 34.01 41.24 -15.19
CA GLY A 40 33.85 42.18 -14.09
C GLY A 40 34.07 43.63 -14.51
N MET A 41 35.10 43.90 -15.33
CA MET A 41 35.35 45.22 -15.91
C MET A 41 34.19 45.70 -16.79
N GLY A 42 33.64 44.84 -17.66
CA GLY A 42 32.48 45.19 -18.47
C GLY A 42 31.24 45.52 -17.62
N ARG A 43 31.00 44.77 -16.54
CA ARG A 43 29.93 45.08 -15.57
C ARG A 43 30.14 46.42 -14.89
N LEU A 44 31.37 46.77 -14.51
CA LEU A 44 31.69 48.06 -13.89
C LEU A 44 31.48 49.25 -14.85
N VAL A 45 31.83 49.08 -16.12
CA VAL A 45 31.58 50.10 -17.16
C VAL A 45 30.07 50.30 -17.34
N LEU A 46 29.31 49.21 -17.48
CA LEU A 46 27.86 49.30 -17.67
C LEU A 46 27.11 49.80 -16.44
N ALA A 47 27.53 49.41 -15.22
CA ALA A 47 26.92 49.89 -13.98
C ALA A 47 27.00 51.42 -13.84
N LYS A 48 28.14 52.02 -14.22
CA LYS A 48 28.34 53.48 -14.22
C LYS A 48 27.43 54.19 -15.23
N LEU A 49 27.16 53.54 -16.36
CA LEU A 49 26.26 54.06 -17.39
C LEU A 49 24.80 53.98 -16.92
N THR A 50 24.37 52.84 -16.37
CA THR A 50 23.00 52.68 -15.83
C THR A 50 22.70 53.59 -14.65
N SER A 51 23.71 54.07 -13.92
CA SER A 51 23.52 55.04 -12.83
C SER A 51 23.30 56.49 -13.29
N LYS A 52 23.52 56.79 -14.58
CA LYS A 52 23.63 58.17 -15.08
C LYS A 52 22.47 58.68 -15.91
N THR A 53 21.59 57.85 -16.47
CA THR A 53 20.64 58.38 -17.47
C THR A 53 19.33 57.60 -17.59
N ASP A 54 18.24 58.37 -17.58
CA ASP A 54 16.91 58.11 -18.18
C ASP A 54 16.80 58.77 -19.59
N GLU A 55 17.92 59.25 -20.14
CA GLU A 55 18.01 59.93 -21.45
C GLU A 55 18.77 59.09 -22.50
N GLN A 56 18.57 59.40 -23.79
CA GLN A 56 19.21 58.70 -24.90
C GLN A 56 20.75 58.76 -24.79
N PRO A 57 21.47 57.66 -25.08
CA PRO A 57 22.89 57.59 -24.85
C PRO A 57 23.66 58.55 -25.77
N ASN A 58 24.49 59.40 -25.18
CA ASN A 58 25.39 60.30 -25.91
C ASN A 58 26.48 59.51 -26.65
N ASP A 59 27.15 60.10 -27.66
CA ASP A 59 28.19 59.42 -28.46
C ASP A 59 29.32 58.78 -27.62
N GLU A 60 29.66 59.38 -26.49
CA GLU A 60 30.68 58.87 -25.57
C GLU A 60 30.18 57.65 -24.78
N GLU A 61 28.89 57.62 -24.45
CA GLU A 61 28.24 56.48 -23.78
C GLU A 61 28.11 55.30 -24.74
N ILE A 62 27.81 55.56 -26.02
CA ILE A 62 27.79 54.53 -27.08
C ILE A 62 29.18 53.85 -27.18
N LYS A 63 30.27 54.63 -27.13
CA LYS A 63 31.64 54.05 -27.12
C LYS A 63 31.91 53.22 -25.87
N GLN A 64 31.45 53.66 -24.69
CA GLN A 64 31.63 52.90 -23.44
C GLN A 64 30.81 51.61 -23.44
N VAL A 65 29.59 51.62 -23.97
CA VAL A 65 28.78 50.41 -24.17
C VAL A 65 29.47 49.45 -25.14
N GLN A 66 30.02 49.94 -26.26
CA GLN A 66 30.78 49.11 -27.20
C GLN A 66 32.04 48.51 -26.56
N MET A 67 32.74 49.27 -25.72
CA MET A 67 33.89 48.80 -24.96
C MET A 67 33.49 47.68 -23.98
N ALA A 68 32.37 47.83 -23.28
CA ALA A 68 31.86 46.78 -22.39
C ALA A 68 31.45 45.52 -23.14
N VAL A 69 30.82 45.66 -24.32
CA VAL A 69 30.48 44.55 -25.20
C VAL A 69 31.73 43.81 -25.66
N ASP A 70 32.78 44.52 -26.10
CA ASP A 70 34.05 43.89 -26.49
C ASP A 70 34.73 43.18 -25.32
N LEU A 71 34.73 43.78 -24.12
CA LEU A 71 35.24 43.14 -22.90
C LEU A 71 34.49 41.84 -22.59
N TRP A 72 33.16 41.82 -22.69
CA TRP A 72 32.36 40.63 -22.47
C TRP A 72 32.54 39.57 -23.57
N GLN A 73 32.69 39.98 -24.83
CA GLN A 73 33.00 39.05 -25.92
C GLN A 73 34.37 38.40 -25.72
N ARG A 74 35.38 39.16 -25.29
CA ARG A 74 36.70 38.63 -24.92
C ARG A 74 36.61 37.70 -23.72
N ALA A 75 35.84 38.06 -22.69
CA ALA A 75 35.62 37.24 -21.52
C ALA A 75 35.03 35.87 -21.89
N GLY A 76 34.01 35.88 -22.74
CA GLY A 76 33.38 34.67 -23.27
C GLY A 76 34.31 33.82 -24.13
N ARG A 77 35.13 34.45 -24.99
CA ARG A 77 36.18 33.74 -25.77
C ARG A 77 37.27 33.13 -24.87
N ASN A 78 37.54 33.74 -23.73
CA ASN A 78 38.48 33.26 -22.72
C ASN A 78 37.84 32.27 -21.71
N GLY A 79 36.69 31.66 -22.07
CA GLY A 79 36.07 30.57 -21.32
C GLY A 79 35.10 30.99 -20.22
N TYR A 80 34.79 32.29 -20.07
CA TYR A 80 33.82 32.76 -19.08
C TYR A 80 32.41 32.83 -19.68
N ALA A 81 31.68 31.71 -19.62
CA ALA A 81 30.41 31.51 -20.33
C ALA A 81 29.28 32.44 -19.88
N GLU A 82 29.29 32.91 -18.63
CA GLU A 82 28.31 33.86 -18.10
C GLU A 82 28.37 35.22 -18.81
N ALA A 83 29.53 35.61 -19.37
CA ALA A 83 29.61 36.82 -20.18
C ALA A 83 28.74 36.75 -21.44
N TRP A 84 28.60 35.54 -22.03
CA TRP A 84 27.72 35.34 -23.17
C TRP A 84 26.24 35.42 -22.79
N PHE A 85 25.87 34.99 -21.58
CA PHE A 85 24.51 35.15 -21.07
C PHE A 85 24.15 36.63 -20.94
N GLU A 86 24.99 37.42 -20.28
CA GLU A 86 24.76 38.86 -20.06
C GLU A 86 24.74 39.64 -21.38
N LEU A 87 25.61 39.30 -22.34
CA LEU A 87 25.53 39.84 -23.70
C LEU A 87 24.20 39.49 -24.37
N GLY A 88 23.75 38.25 -24.26
CA GLY A 88 22.45 37.82 -24.77
C GLY A 88 21.32 38.64 -24.15
N GLN A 89 21.34 38.83 -22.83
CA GLN A 89 20.33 39.62 -22.12
C GLN A 89 20.34 41.09 -22.54
N LEU A 90 21.52 41.70 -22.69
CA LEU A 90 21.69 43.08 -23.15
C LEU A 90 21.01 43.32 -24.50
N TYR A 91 21.29 42.47 -25.49
CA TYR A 91 20.66 42.56 -26.82
C TYR A 91 19.20 42.11 -26.85
N TYR A 92 18.78 41.25 -25.92
CA TYR A 92 17.40 40.77 -25.83
C TYR A 92 16.46 41.84 -25.24
N THR A 93 16.89 42.51 -24.18
CA THR A 93 16.11 43.61 -23.55
C THR A 93 16.22 44.90 -24.34
N GLY A 94 17.35 45.12 -25.03
CA GLY A 94 17.65 46.39 -25.69
C GLY A 94 18.03 47.49 -24.69
N GLN A 95 18.48 47.11 -23.49
CA GLN A 95 18.98 48.07 -22.51
C GLN A 95 20.36 48.55 -22.97
N LEU A 96 20.54 49.86 -23.19
CA LEU A 96 21.78 50.51 -23.66
C LEU A 96 22.22 50.16 -25.11
N VAL A 97 21.63 49.16 -25.75
CA VAL A 97 21.87 48.78 -27.14
C VAL A 97 20.56 48.64 -27.89
N ARG A 98 20.56 48.83 -29.21
CA ARG A 98 19.37 48.53 -30.02
C ARG A 98 19.04 47.04 -29.88
N GLN A 99 17.78 46.74 -29.55
CA GLN A 99 17.28 45.37 -29.40
C GLN A 99 17.55 44.58 -30.69
N ASP A 100 18.19 43.41 -30.54
CA ASP A 100 18.46 42.48 -31.62
C ASP A 100 18.33 41.04 -31.09
N LYS A 101 17.12 40.48 -31.25
CA LYS A 101 16.79 39.14 -30.76
C LYS A 101 17.60 38.04 -31.46
N SER A 102 18.06 38.26 -32.69
CA SER A 102 18.85 37.28 -33.44
C SER A 102 20.29 37.20 -32.88
N ARG A 103 20.91 38.36 -32.63
CA ARG A 103 22.20 38.41 -31.92
C ARG A 103 22.09 37.87 -30.51
N ALA A 104 21.02 38.21 -29.79
CA ALA A 104 20.79 37.70 -28.44
C ALA A 104 20.77 36.16 -28.40
N LEU A 105 20.04 35.52 -29.32
CA LEU A 105 20.04 34.05 -29.45
C LEU A 105 21.42 33.48 -29.72
N THR A 106 22.17 34.10 -30.63
CA THR A 106 23.54 33.67 -30.95
C THR A 106 24.43 33.71 -29.71
N TYR A 107 24.35 34.77 -28.91
CA TYR A 107 25.10 34.87 -27.65
C TYR A 107 24.61 33.86 -26.60
N PHE A 108 23.31 33.67 -26.44
CA PHE A 108 22.81 32.62 -25.55
C PHE A 108 23.29 31.23 -25.97
N GLU A 109 23.35 30.92 -27.28
CA GLU A 109 23.89 29.65 -27.78
C GLU A 109 25.38 29.50 -27.47
N HIS A 110 26.18 30.57 -27.60
CA HIS A 110 27.57 30.55 -27.16
C HIS A 110 27.70 30.29 -25.66
N GLY A 111 26.87 30.95 -24.84
CA GLY A 111 26.84 30.73 -23.39
C GLY A 111 26.44 29.31 -23.01
N ALA A 112 25.40 28.76 -23.65
CA ALA A 112 24.94 27.40 -23.43
C ALA A 112 26.01 26.38 -23.82
N ARG A 113 26.69 26.55 -24.97
CA ARG A 113 27.83 25.71 -25.37
C ARG A 113 29.01 25.81 -24.40
N GLY A 114 29.22 26.99 -23.81
CA GLY A 114 30.21 27.22 -22.75
C GLY A 114 29.81 26.70 -21.37
N GLY A 115 28.63 26.10 -21.21
CA GLY A 115 28.17 25.53 -19.94
C GLY A 115 27.37 26.48 -19.04
N SER A 116 27.06 27.70 -19.47
CA SER A 116 26.24 28.63 -18.69
C SER A 116 24.81 28.08 -18.52
N ALA A 117 24.45 27.79 -17.28
CA ALA A 117 23.13 27.28 -16.93
C ALA A 117 22.03 28.34 -17.16
N GLN A 118 22.35 29.62 -16.94
CA GLN A 118 21.45 30.75 -17.21
C GLN A 118 21.21 30.96 -18.71
N ALA A 119 22.25 30.88 -19.54
CA ALA A 119 22.09 30.95 -21.00
C ALA A 119 21.23 29.79 -21.53
N SER A 120 21.50 28.58 -21.04
CA SER A 120 20.70 27.39 -21.37
C SER A 120 19.24 27.56 -20.92
N HIS A 121 18.99 28.09 -19.71
CA HIS A 121 17.63 28.38 -19.26
C HIS A 121 16.93 29.41 -20.15
N ALA A 122 17.61 30.51 -20.51
CA ALA A 122 17.05 31.54 -21.38
C ALA A 122 16.65 30.98 -22.76
N LEU A 123 17.51 30.15 -23.37
CA LEU A 123 17.14 29.44 -24.61
C LEU A 123 15.94 28.52 -24.41
N GLY A 124 15.89 27.78 -23.30
CA GLY A 124 14.76 26.93 -22.94
C GLY A 124 13.45 27.70 -22.91
N VAL A 125 13.43 28.87 -22.26
CA VAL A 125 12.25 29.75 -22.20
C VAL A 125 11.87 30.28 -23.58
N ILE A 126 12.84 30.82 -24.35
CA ILE A 126 12.57 31.38 -25.67
C ILE A 126 12.00 30.31 -26.63
N TYR A 127 12.59 29.11 -26.64
CA TYR A 127 12.10 28.03 -27.49
C TYR A 127 10.75 27.47 -27.01
N ALA A 128 10.47 27.47 -25.70
CA ALA A 128 9.16 27.07 -25.17
C ALA A 128 8.06 28.06 -25.57
N GLU A 129 8.32 29.37 -25.49
CA GLU A 129 7.38 30.42 -25.92
C GLU A 129 7.12 30.34 -27.43
N ARG A 130 8.18 30.13 -28.24
CA ARG A 130 8.04 29.93 -29.69
C ARG A 130 7.24 28.67 -30.02
N ALA A 131 7.47 27.58 -29.28
CA ALA A 131 6.72 26.34 -29.46
C ALA A 131 5.23 26.52 -29.14
N GLN A 132 4.90 27.25 -28.06
CA GLN A 132 3.52 27.57 -27.71
C GLN A 132 2.84 28.41 -28.79
N SER A 133 3.48 29.50 -29.23
CA SER A 133 2.97 30.34 -30.31
C SER A 133 2.75 29.56 -31.62
N SER A 134 3.66 28.64 -31.94
CA SER A 134 3.54 27.76 -33.13
C SER A 134 2.42 26.71 -32.98
N ALA A 135 2.18 26.22 -31.77
CA ALA A 135 1.08 25.30 -31.50
C ALA A 135 -0.28 26.01 -31.62
N ASP A 136 -0.36 27.26 -31.17
CA ASP A 136 -1.59 28.07 -31.21
C ASP A 136 -2.02 28.41 -32.65
N CYS A 137 -1.07 28.51 -33.59
CA CYS A 137 -1.36 28.68 -35.02
C CYS A 137 -1.48 27.36 -35.80
N HIS A 138 -1.66 26.22 -35.11
CA HIS A 138 -1.83 24.87 -35.67
C HIS A 138 -0.62 24.30 -36.46
N LEU A 139 0.58 24.84 -36.28
CA LEU A 139 1.83 24.35 -36.90
C LEU A 139 2.53 23.30 -36.01
N MET A 140 1.95 22.10 -35.94
CA MET A 140 2.37 21.09 -34.95
C MET A 140 3.77 20.50 -35.15
N ASP A 141 4.26 20.38 -36.39
CA ASP A 141 5.59 19.82 -36.65
C ASP A 141 6.72 20.79 -36.20
N GLU A 142 6.51 22.09 -36.43
CA GLU A 142 7.42 23.14 -35.97
C GLU A 142 7.39 23.26 -34.44
N ALA A 143 6.19 23.29 -33.85
CA ALA A 143 6.00 23.30 -32.40
C ALA A 143 6.67 22.10 -31.71
N THR A 144 6.59 20.91 -32.31
CA THR A 144 7.26 19.69 -31.80
C THR A 144 8.78 19.84 -31.78
N THR A 145 9.35 20.43 -32.83
CA THR A 145 10.80 20.62 -32.93
C THR A 145 11.29 21.65 -31.91
N LEU A 146 10.56 22.76 -31.77
CA LEU A 146 10.86 23.83 -30.82
C LEU A 146 10.71 23.37 -29.37
N SER A 147 9.66 22.60 -29.06
CA SER A 147 9.42 22.09 -27.71
C SER A 147 10.47 21.05 -27.29
N ALA A 148 10.91 20.20 -28.23
CA ALA A 148 12.04 19.28 -28.00
C ALA A 148 13.35 20.04 -27.73
N LEU A 149 13.59 21.15 -28.43
CA LEU A 149 14.75 21.99 -28.21
C LEU A 149 14.69 22.70 -26.85
N ALA A 150 13.51 23.20 -26.46
CA ALA A 150 13.28 23.79 -25.14
C ALA A 150 13.57 22.78 -24.02
N ALA A 151 13.06 21.55 -24.13
CA ALA A 151 13.30 20.48 -23.17
C ALA A 151 14.79 20.14 -23.04
N ARG A 152 15.55 20.12 -24.16
CA ARG A 152 17.00 19.89 -24.14
C ARG A 152 17.75 20.98 -23.38
N TYR A 153 17.44 22.24 -23.64
CA TYR A 153 18.10 23.36 -22.97
C TYR A 153 17.72 23.46 -21.49
N PHE A 154 16.46 23.17 -21.12
CA PHE A 154 16.09 23.06 -19.71
C PHE A 154 16.80 21.91 -19.02
N LEU A 155 16.92 20.74 -19.66
CA LEU A 155 17.66 19.61 -19.11
C LEU A 155 19.13 19.97 -18.88
N GLN A 156 19.78 20.59 -19.87
CA GLN A 156 21.16 21.05 -19.76
C GLN A 156 21.34 22.04 -18.60
N ALA A 157 20.45 23.03 -18.49
CA ALA A 157 20.47 23.99 -17.39
C ALA A 157 20.25 23.31 -16.02
N ALA A 158 19.31 22.37 -15.94
CA ALA A 158 19.00 21.64 -14.70
C ALA A 158 20.17 20.75 -14.24
N GLN A 159 20.85 20.07 -15.18
CA GLN A 159 22.06 19.29 -14.92
C GLN A 159 23.20 20.16 -14.37
N ASN A 160 23.27 21.41 -14.81
CA ASN A 160 24.21 22.41 -14.29
C ASN A 160 23.71 23.10 -13.00
N GLY A 161 22.67 22.57 -12.35
CA GLY A 161 22.17 23.05 -11.06
C GLY A 161 21.15 24.19 -11.11
N HIS A 162 20.65 24.57 -12.29
CA HIS A 162 19.67 25.65 -12.41
C HIS A 162 18.27 25.20 -11.92
N ILE A 163 17.91 25.65 -10.72
CA ILE A 163 16.69 25.21 -10.02
C ILE A 163 15.39 25.53 -10.80
N PRO A 164 15.20 26.74 -11.37
CA PRO A 164 14.01 27.01 -12.19
C PRO A 164 13.89 26.11 -13.41
N SER A 165 15.02 25.66 -13.99
CA SER A 165 14.98 24.71 -15.11
C SER A 165 14.58 23.31 -14.65
N ALA A 166 15.03 22.86 -13.49
CA ALA A 166 14.55 21.59 -12.90
C ALA A 166 13.04 21.64 -12.63
N TYR A 167 12.53 22.76 -12.12
CA TYR A 167 11.08 22.98 -11.99
C TYR A 167 10.35 22.95 -13.34
N ASN A 168 10.90 23.60 -14.37
CA ASN A 168 10.33 23.55 -15.71
C ASN A 168 10.35 22.14 -16.30
N MET A 169 11.39 21.35 -16.06
CA MET A 169 11.43 19.93 -16.44
C MET A 169 10.29 19.15 -15.78
N GLY A 170 10.00 19.40 -14.50
CA GLY A 170 8.84 18.81 -13.83
C GLY A 170 7.53 19.14 -14.54
N HIS A 171 7.35 20.39 -14.98
CA HIS A 171 6.19 20.81 -15.77
C HIS A 171 6.12 20.23 -17.17
N LEU A 172 7.26 19.97 -17.80
CA LEU A 172 7.30 19.34 -19.11
C LEU A 172 6.86 17.88 -19.03
N TYR A 173 7.22 17.15 -17.98
CA TYR A 173 6.82 15.74 -17.80
C TYR A 173 5.43 15.55 -17.20
N LEU A 174 4.87 16.56 -16.52
CA LEU A 174 3.61 16.43 -15.80
C LEU A 174 2.49 15.89 -16.69
N CYS A 175 1.89 14.75 -16.31
CA CYS A 175 0.74 14.22 -17.02
C CYS A 175 -0.43 15.21 -16.93
N ARG A 176 -1.03 15.50 -18.08
CA ARG A 176 -2.18 16.39 -18.25
C ARG A 176 -3.28 15.63 -18.97
N ASP A 177 -4.51 16.16 -18.92
CA ASP A 177 -5.67 15.59 -19.62
C ASP A 177 -5.63 15.90 -21.14
N ILE A 178 -4.55 15.46 -21.79
CA ILE A 178 -4.32 15.55 -23.23
C ILE A 178 -3.64 14.26 -23.74
N PRO A 179 -3.87 13.84 -24.99
CA PRO A 179 -3.24 12.64 -25.55
C PRO A 179 -1.71 12.72 -25.53
N SER A 180 -1.02 11.60 -25.26
CA SER A 180 0.45 11.57 -25.14
C SER A 180 1.20 12.07 -26.38
N LYS A 181 0.62 11.88 -27.58
CA LYS A 181 1.19 12.38 -28.84
C LYS A 181 1.16 13.92 -28.88
N GLU A 182 0.03 14.51 -28.49
CA GLU A 182 -0.13 15.96 -28.43
C GLU A 182 0.72 16.57 -27.32
N HIS A 183 0.80 15.91 -26.16
CA HIS A 183 1.70 16.31 -25.09
C HIS A 183 3.16 16.39 -25.57
N LYS A 184 3.63 15.36 -26.29
CA LYS A 184 4.97 15.35 -26.86
C LYS A 184 5.18 16.49 -27.86
N SER A 185 4.19 16.82 -28.68
CA SER A 185 4.28 17.95 -29.60
C SER A 185 4.36 19.30 -28.88
N ARG A 186 3.62 19.47 -27.77
CA ARG A 186 3.61 20.73 -27.01
C ARG A 186 4.81 20.92 -26.09
N TYR A 187 5.31 19.85 -25.47
CA TYR A 187 6.31 19.91 -24.40
C TYR A 187 7.64 19.21 -24.74
N GLY A 188 7.74 18.59 -25.91
CA GLY A 188 8.97 17.93 -26.39
C GLY A 188 9.26 16.57 -25.75
N VAL A 189 8.54 16.22 -24.68
CA VAL A 189 8.71 14.97 -23.91
C VAL A 189 7.39 14.22 -23.78
N LEU A 190 7.48 12.90 -23.60
CA LEU A 190 6.31 12.10 -23.26
C LEU A 190 5.88 12.41 -21.81
N PRO A 191 4.57 12.42 -21.53
CA PRO A 191 4.08 12.64 -20.17
C PRO A 191 4.50 11.46 -19.27
N ASP A 192 5.03 11.78 -18.09
CA ASP A 192 5.46 10.83 -17.08
C ASP A 192 5.49 11.47 -15.69
N ASP A 193 4.49 11.16 -14.87
CA ASP A 193 4.37 11.68 -13.51
C ASP A 193 5.51 11.26 -12.59
N ARG A 194 6.18 10.12 -12.85
CA ARG A 194 7.32 9.72 -12.03
C ARG A 194 8.49 10.68 -12.25
N ASN A 195 8.85 10.91 -13.50
CA ASN A 195 9.87 11.90 -13.86
C ASN A 195 9.48 13.31 -13.38
N ALA A 196 8.22 13.71 -13.54
CA ALA A 196 7.74 15.00 -13.05
C ALA A 196 7.94 15.15 -11.54
N ARG A 197 7.56 14.12 -10.77
CA ARG A 197 7.72 14.07 -9.31
C ARG A 197 9.20 14.15 -8.92
N GLU A 198 10.09 13.44 -9.59
CA GLU A 198 11.54 13.47 -9.34
C GLU A 198 12.13 14.87 -9.58
N TRP A 199 11.77 15.53 -10.69
CA TRP A 199 12.22 16.89 -11.00
C TRP A 199 11.69 17.92 -10.00
N PHE A 200 10.41 17.82 -9.60
CA PHE A 200 9.87 18.67 -8.55
C PHE A 200 10.51 18.39 -7.20
N ALA A 201 10.81 17.13 -6.86
CA ALA A 201 11.54 16.77 -5.65
C ALA A 201 12.96 17.39 -5.64
N ALA A 202 13.67 17.32 -6.76
CA ALA A 202 15.01 17.90 -6.92
C ALA A 202 14.99 19.42 -6.70
N ALA A 203 14.04 20.14 -7.30
CA ALA A 203 13.89 21.59 -7.09
C ALA A 203 13.38 21.94 -5.68
N SER A 204 12.46 21.15 -5.13
CA SER A 204 11.93 21.26 -3.76
C SER A 204 13.04 21.11 -2.71
N SER A 205 14.01 20.22 -2.94
CA SER A 205 15.17 20.03 -2.05
C SER A 205 16.02 21.30 -1.87
N LYS A 206 15.95 22.21 -2.84
CA LYS A 206 16.62 23.53 -2.82
C LYS A 206 15.71 24.66 -2.33
N LEU A 207 14.58 24.31 -1.69
CA LEU A 207 13.58 25.25 -1.14
C LEU A 207 12.94 26.16 -2.21
N PHE A 208 12.87 25.70 -3.46
CA PHE A 208 12.16 26.43 -4.51
C PHE A 208 10.65 26.27 -4.35
N LEU A 209 10.01 27.32 -3.84
CA LEU A 209 8.62 27.28 -3.37
C LEU A 209 7.61 26.77 -4.42
N PRO A 210 7.66 27.18 -5.70
CA PRO A 210 6.74 26.63 -6.71
C PRO A 210 6.90 25.11 -6.89
N ALA A 211 8.13 24.59 -6.84
CA ALA A 211 8.37 23.14 -6.91
C ALA A 211 7.89 22.43 -5.65
N MET A 212 8.06 23.02 -4.47
CA MET A 212 7.55 22.46 -3.21
C MET A 212 6.03 22.29 -3.26
N MET A 213 5.31 23.28 -3.80
CA MET A 213 3.85 23.20 -3.93
C MET A 213 3.41 22.08 -4.87
N ASN A 214 4.03 21.97 -6.04
CA ASN A 214 3.71 20.92 -7.00
C ASN A 214 4.12 19.54 -6.49
N TYR A 215 5.29 19.42 -5.88
CA TYR A 215 5.75 18.18 -5.26
C TYR A 215 4.80 17.73 -4.15
N GLY A 216 4.43 18.65 -3.25
CA GLY A 216 3.43 18.40 -2.20
C GLY A 216 2.10 17.94 -2.79
N ALA A 217 1.62 18.57 -3.85
CA ALA A 217 0.36 18.19 -4.50
C ALA A 217 0.44 16.79 -5.14
N MET A 218 1.54 16.47 -5.83
CA MET A 218 1.74 15.13 -6.40
C MET A 218 1.79 14.05 -5.31
N LEU A 219 2.43 14.32 -4.17
CA LEU A 219 2.41 13.43 -3.01
C LEU A 219 1.00 13.29 -2.44
N LEU A 220 0.22 14.38 -2.34
CA LEU A 220 -1.19 14.31 -1.92
C LEU A 220 -2.08 13.54 -2.88
N GLU A 221 -1.75 13.48 -4.15
CA GLU A 221 -2.51 12.73 -5.15
C GLU A 221 -2.00 11.29 -5.31
N GLY A 222 -0.80 10.99 -4.79
CA GLY A 222 -0.13 9.70 -4.96
C GLY A 222 0.39 9.49 -6.39
N ARG A 223 0.60 10.59 -7.12
CA ARG A 223 1.07 10.56 -8.51
C ARG A 223 2.57 10.28 -8.58
N GLY A 224 2.96 9.50 -9.58
CA GLY A 224 4.37 9.16 -9.81
C GLY A 224 5.02 8.30 -8.73
N ALA A 225 4.23 7.67 -7.84
CA ALA A 225 4.74 6.77 -6.81
C ALA A 225 5.35 5.50 -7.43
N GLY A 226 6.55 5.12 -6.97
CA GLY A 226 7.20 3.86 -7.32
C GLY A 226 6.76 2.69 -6.43
N ASP A 227 7.22 1.48 -6.74
CA ASP A 227 6.86 0.26 -5.99
C ASP A 227 7.26 0.30 -4.50
N ALA A 228 8.27 1.10 -4.16
CA ALA A 228 8.75 1.27 -2.79
C ALA A 228 8.00 2.36 -2.01
N ASP A 229 7.22 3.21 -2.68
CA ASP A 229 6.55 4.34 -2.07
C ASP A 229 5.25 3.87 -1.41
N THR A 230 5.12 4.14 -0.11
CA THR A 230 3.88 3.85 0.62
C THR A 230 3.03 5.11 0.72
N ARG A 231 1.71 4.92 0.73
CA ARG A 231 0.78 6.05 0.83
C ARG A 231 1.00 6.89 2.09
N GLU A 232 1.38 6.26 3.19
CA GLU A 232 1.67 6.92 4.46
C GLU A 232 2.94 7.77 4.39
N ALA A 233 4.02 7.24 3.79
CA ALA A 233 5.26 7.98 3.58
C ALA A 233 5.07 9.21 2.68
N ASP A 234 4.25 9.08 1.62
CA ASP A 234 3.89 10.21 0.74
C ASP A 234 3.17 11.32 1.51
N LEU A 235 2.21 10.95 2.37
CA LEU A 235 1.48 11.91 3.20
C LEU A 235 2.37 12.58 4.25
N ASP A 236 3.31 11.86 4.86
CA ASP A 236 4.31 12.42 5.77
C ASP A 236 5.24 13.41 5.08
N GLU A 237 5.74 13.07 3.89
CA GLU A 237 6.60 13.96 3.12
C GLU A 237 5.82 15.19 2.63
N ALA A 238 4.58 15.03 2.17
CA ALA A 238 3.72 16.15 1.79
C ALA A 238 3.52 17.11 2.96
N GLN A 239 3.27 16.56 4.16
CA GLN A 239 3.12 17.36 5.39
C GLN A 239 4.39 18.16 5.69
N ARG A 240 5.59 17.53 5.61
CA ARG A 240 6.87 18.23 5.79
C ARG A 240 7.05 19.35 4.77
N VAL A 241 6.76 19.09 3.50
CA VAL A 241 6.90 20.05 2.40
C VAL A 241 5.98 21.26 2.62
N TYR A 242 4.68 21.04 2.86
CA TYR A 242 3.75 22.15 3.10
C TYR A 242 4.09 22.94 4.36
N THR A 243 4.54 22.29 5.42
CA THR A 243 4.98 22.95 6.65
C THR A 243 6.17 23.88 6.38
N ARG A 244 7.14 23.44 5.58
CA ARG A 244 8.27 24.28 5.16
C ARG A 244 7.83 25.49 4.31
N VAL A 245 6.86 25.31 3.39
CA VAL A 245 6.31 26.44 2.61
C VAL A 245 5.69 27.48 3.53
N ILE A 246 4.89 27.06 4.51
CA ILE A 246 4.26 27.97 5.49
C ILE A 246 5.32 28.73 6.29
N HIS A 247 6.37 28.05 6.77
CA HIS A 247 7.47 28.69 7.49
C HIS A 247 8.28 29.67 6.62
N ALA A 248 8.51 29.34 5.34
CA ALA A 248 9.17 30.24 4.41
C ALA A 248 8.35 31.53 4.21
N GLY A 249 7.02 31.41 4.08
CA GLY A 249 6.13 32.56 3.95
C GLY A 249 6.11 33.49 5.17
N SER A 250 6.35 32.97 6.38
CA SER A 250 6.38 33.80 7.60
C SER A 250 7.66 34.63 7.80
N ARG A 251 8.73 34.37 7.03
CA ARG A 251 10.07 34.94 7.29
C ARG A 251 10.46 36.11 6.38
N VAL A 252 9.68 36.46 5.36
CA VAL A 252 10.12 37.42 4.35
C VAL A 252 9.35 38.74 4.45
N ALA A 253 10.07 39.84 4.68
CA ALA A 253 9.58 41.19 4.39
C ALA A 253 9.60 41.37 2.86
N MET A 254 8.44 41.23 2.23
CA MET A 254 8.27 41.26 0.78
C MET A 254 7.67 42.58 0.32
N GLU A 255 7.90 42.95 -0.95
CA GLU A 255 7.04 43.92 -1.64
C GLU A 255 5.59 43.42 -1.70
N LYS A 256 4.63 44.34 -1.75
CA LYS A 256 3.19 44.05 -1.61
C LYS A 256 2.67 42.96 -2.56
N SER A 257 3.11 42.96 -3.82
CA SER A 257 2.71 41.96 -4.84
C SER A 257 3.26 40.56 -4.56
N ALA A 258 4.47 40.47 -4.02
CA ALA A 258 5.10 39.21 -3.63
C ALA A 258 4.52 38.68 -2.32
N GLN A 259 4.05 39.56 -1.44
CA GLN A 259 3.33 39.21 -0.21
C GLN A 259 1.99 38.54 -0.50
N GLU A 260 1.18 39.09 -1.41
CA GLU A 260 -0.10 38.48 -1.84
C GLU A 260 0.09 37.10 -2.47
N SER A 261 1.11 36.96 -3.32
CA SER A 261 1.44 35.69 -3.97
C SER A 261 1.87 34.63 -2.95
N MET A 262 2.67 35.02 -1.96
CA MET A 262 3.08 34.15 -0.86
C MET A 262 1.88 33.74 0.00
N GLU A 263 0.99 34.67 0.33
CA GLU A 263 -0.18 34.40 1.16
C GLU A 263 -1.08 33.32 0.53
N ARG A 264 -1.40 33.44 -0.76
CA ARG A 264 -2.15 32.43 -1.52
C ARG A 264 -1.48 31.05 -1.47
N MET A 265 -0.15 31.02 -1.55
CA MET A 265 0.62 29.78 -1.49
C MET A 265 0.54 29.13 -0.11
N THR A 266 0.69 29.93 0.96
CA THR A 266 0.56 29.44 2.33
C THR A 266 -0.85 28.97 2.65
N GLU A 267 -1.88 29.62 2.12
CA GLU A 267 -3.27 29.17 2.25
C GLU A 267 -3.49 27.82 1.55
N THR A 268 -2.97 27.69 0.34
CA THR A 268 -3.01 26.42 -0.41
C THR A 268 -2.29 25.31 0.34
N ALA A 269 -1.13 25.60 0.95
CA ALA A 269 -0.39 24.65 1.78
C ALA A 269 -1.20 24.25 3.04
N ARG A 270 -1.87 25.19 3.71
CA ARG A 270 -2.76 24.90 4.85
C ARG A 270 -3.97 24.05 4.44
N ARG A 271 -4.53 24.26 3.25
CA ARG A 271 -5.56 23.38 2.69
C ARG A 271 -5.02 21.97 2.44
N GLY A 272 -3.82 21.86 1.88
CA GLY A 272 -3.12 20.58 1.72
C GLY A 272 -2.97 19.82 3.04
N LEU A 273 -2.53 20.50 4.10
CA LEU A 273 -2.42 19.91 5.45
C LEU A 273 -3.76 19.37 5.99
N ARG A 274 -4.87 20.09 5.76
CA ARG A 274 -6.22 19.61 6.15
C ARG A 274 -6.61 18.33 5.39
N LEU A 275 -6.35 18.28 4.09
CA LEU A 275 -6.63 17.11 3.26
C LEU A 275 -5.79 15.88 3.69
N ILE A 276 -4.54 16.08 4.12
CA ILE A 276 -3.71 14.99 4.67
C ILE A 276 -4.40 14.36 5.87
N GLU A 277 -4.86 15.17 6.81
CA GLU A 277 -5.51 14.68 8.02
C GLU A 277 -6.81 13.93 7.69
N GLU A 278 -7.64 14.48 6.80
CA GLU A 278 -8.86 13.81 6.33
C GLU A 278 -8.58 12.42 5.72
N GLN A 279 -7.54 12.32 4.88
CA GLN A 279 -7.16 11.05 4.28
C GLN A 279 -6.63 10.05 5.33
N ARG A 280 -5.84 10.50 6.31
CA ARG A 280 -5.39 9.64 7.42
C ARG A 280 -6.57 9.08 8.21
N GLN A 281 -7.54 9.93 8.56
CA GLN A 281 -8.75 9.50 9.26
C GLN A 281 -9.57 8.51 8.42
N SER A 282 -9.68 8.73 7.10
CA SER A 282 -10.37 7.81 6.20
C SER A 282 -9.72 6.42 6.14
N VAL A 283 -8.39 6.36 6.01
CA VAL A 283 -7.64 5.09 6.01
C VAL A 283 -7.83 4.36 7.34
N LYS A 284 -7.69 5.07 8.46
CA LYS A 284 -7.89 4.51 9.80
C LYS A 284 -9.31 3.98 9.98
N ALA A 285 -10.32 4.71 9.54
CA ALA A 285 -11.72 4.29 9.60
C ALA A 285 -11.98 3.01 8.80
N LYS A 286 -11.43 2.89 7.58
CA LYS A 286 -11.55 1.67 6.75
C LYS A 286 -10.91 0.45 7.41
N VAL A 287 -9.69 0.61 7.94
CA VAL A 287 -9.01 -0.48 8.65
C VAL A 287 -9.82 -0.90 9.88
N GLN A 288 -10.31 0.07 10.66
CA GLN A 288 -11.14 -0.20 11.82
C GLN A 288 -12.44 -0.93 11.45
N GLN A 289 -13.10 -0.53 10.35
CA GLN A 289 -14.32 -1.16 9.86
C GLN A 289 -14.09 -2.64 9.50
N ILE A 290 -12.95 -2.97 8.87
CA ILE A 290 -12.62 -4.35 8.48
C ILE A 290 -12.29 -5.19 9.72
N VAL A 291 -11.39 -4.70 10.58
CA VAL A 291 -10.90 -5.43 11.75
C VAL A 291 -12.01 -5.64 12.79
N MET A 292 -12.85 -4.62 13.00
CA MET A 292 -13.93 -4.64 13.99
C MET A 292 -15.27 -5.11 13.39
N HIS A 293 -15.25 -5.72 12.21
CA HIS A 293 -16.47 -6.23 11.59
C HIS A 293 -17.10 -7.32 12.50
N PRO A 294 -18.41 -7.28 12.78
CA PRO A 294 -19.06 -8.21 13.73
C PRO A 294 -18.83 -9.69 13.41
N TYR A 295 -18.72 -10.03 12.13
CA TYR A 295 -18.40 -11.39 11.69
C TYR A 295 -17.00 -11.84 12.11
N VAL A 296 -15.98 -10.95 12.06
CA VAL A 296 -14.63 -11.26 12.52
C VAL A 296 -14.65 -11.56 14.02
N SER A 297 -15.38 -10.77 14.80
CA SER A 297 -15.57 -11.03 16.23
C SER A 297 -16.26 -12.38 16.49
N GLN A 298 -17.26 -12.76 15.69
CA GLN A 298 -17.93 -14.06 15.80
C GLN A 298 -16.99 -15.24 15.46
N VAL A 299 -16.15 -15.09 14.43
CA VAL A 299 -15.12 -16.09 14.08
C VAL A 299 -14.09 -16.22 15.19
N LEU A 300 -13.60 -15.10 15.74
CA LEU A 300 -12.66 -15.09 16.86
C LEU A 300 -13.25 -15.75 18.10
N LYS A 301 -14.52 -15.49 18.42
CA LYS A 301 -15.24 -16.13 19.53
C LYS A 301 -15.35 -17.65 19.32
N PHE A 302 -15.60 -18.10 18.08
CA PHE A 302 -15.63 -19.52 17.76
C PHE A 302 -14.25 -20.18 17.87
N TRP A 303 -13.22 -19.56 17.30
CA TRP A 303 -11.83 -20.06 17.32
C TRP A 303 -11.11 -19.88 18.65
N SER A 304 -11.61 -19.09 19.59
CA SER A 304 -11.09 -19.06 20.96
C SER A 304 -11.41 -20.34 21.72
N THR A 305 -12.39 -21.14 21.26
CA THR A 305 -12.72 -22.42 21.88
C THR A 305 -11.88 -23.57 21.30
N THR A 306 -11.43 -24.48 22.18
CA THR A 306 -10.71 -25.71 21.77
C THR A 306 -11.55 -26.58 20.83
N VAL A 307 -12.88 -26.59 21.00
CA VAL A 307 -13.81 -27.31 20.12
C VAL A 307 -13.87 -26.69 18.72
N GLY A 308 -13.93 -25.36 18.62
CA GLY A 308 -13.94 -24.66 17.33
C GLY A 308 -12.67 -24.93 16.52
N ARG A 309 -11.50 -24.89 17.16
CA ARG A 309 -10.21 -25.23 16.53
C ARG A 309 -10.15 -26.69 16.08
N ASP A 310 -10.56 -27.65 16.92
CA ASP A 310 -10.59 -29.07 16.55
C ASP A 310 -11.52 -29.34 15.37
N LYS A 311 -12.73 -28.79 15.36
CA LYS A 311 -13.70 -29.00 14.27
C LYS A 311 -13.25 -28.37 12.95
N THR A 312 -12.68 -27.16 12.99
CA THR A 312 -12.09 -26.52 11.80
C THR A 312 -10.95 -27.37 11.25
N SER A 313 -10.04 -27.80 12.12
CA SER A 313 -8.93 -28.68 11.76
C SER A 313 -9.43 -30.01 11.19
N ARG A 314 -10.54 -30.55 11.71
CA ARG A 314 -11.14 -31.80 11.22
C ARG A 314 -11.59 -31.67 9.76
N VAL A 315 -12.22 -30.56 9.39
CA VAL A 315 -12.61 -30.30 7.98
C VAL A 315 -11.38 -30.31 7.08
N VAL A 316 -10.33 -29.57 7.45
CA VAL A 316 -9.09 -29.49 6.66
C VAL A 316 -8.45 -30.88 6.53
N GLN A 317 -8.39 -31.66 7.61
CA GLN A 317 -7.85 -33.01 7.61
C GLN A 317 -8.59 -33.94 6.62
N TYR A 318 -9.92 -33.97 6.69
CA TYR A 318 -10.72 -34.88 5.84
C TYR A 318 -10.81 -34.39 4.39
N LEU A 319 -10.78 -33.07 4.15
CA LEU A 319 -10.62 -32.52 2.81
C LEU A 319 -9.26 -32.90 2.22
N ALA A 320 -8.18 -32.79 2.99
CA ALA A 320 -6.86 -33.25 2.56
C ALA A 320 -6.83 -34.76 2.30
N ARG A 321 -7.56 -35.57 3.08
CA ARG A 321 -7.74 -37.01 2.82
C ARG A 321 -8.44 -37.27 1.48
N PHE A 322 -9.53 -36.56 1.21
CA PHE A 322 -10.24 -36.64 -0.07
C PHE A 322 -9.34 -36.21 -1.23
N LEU A 323 -8.67 -35.06 -1.12
CA LEU A 323 -7.80 -34.53 -2.18
C LEU A 323 -6.61 -35.45 -2.44
N ALA A 324 -5.99 -36.03 -1.41
CA ALA A 324 -4.93 -37.02 -1.60
C ALA A 324 -5.42 -38.23 -2.42
N TRP A 325 -6.62 -38.75 -2.12
CA TRP A 325 -7.22 -39.84 -2.89
C TRP A 325 -7.61 -39.42 -4.31
N TYR A 326 -8.19 -38.23 -4.47
CA TYR A 326 -8.60 -37.69 -5.77
C TYR A 326 -7.39 -37.53 -6.70
N TYR A 327 -6.31 -36.90 -6.21
CA TYR A 327 -5.10 -36.69 -7.00
C TYR A 327 -4.39 -38.00 -7.37
N VAL A 328 -4.44 -39.03 -6.52
CA VAL A 328 -3.99 -40.39 -6.90
C VAL A 328 -4.87 -40.94 -8.03
N SER A 329 -6.19 -40.78 -7.92
CA SER A 329 -7.16 -41.35 -8.85
C SER A 329 -7.09 -40.73 -10.25
N VAL A 330 -6.70 -39.45 -10.36
CA VAL A 330 -6.51 -38.76 -11.65
C VAL A 330 -5.07 -38.84 -12.18
N GLY A 331 -4.17 -39.58 -11.52
CA GLY A 331 -2.79 -39.77 -11.98
C GLY A 331 -1.87 -38.56 -11.80
N ALA A 332 -2.13 -37.71 -10.79
CA ALA A 332 -1.28 -36.55 -10.51
C ALA A 332 0.12 -36.94 -9.99
N PRO A 333 1.12 -36.03 -10.07
CA PRO A 333 2.47 -36.28 -9.56
C PRO A 333 2.48 -36.72 -8.09
N LYS A 334 3.38 -37.65 -7.75
CA LYS A 334 3.55 -38.18 -6.38
C LYS A 334 3.77 -37.06 -5.36
N GLU A 335 4.45 -35.98 -5.74
CA GLU A 335 4.68 -34.82 -4.87
C GLU A 335 3.37 -34.16 -4.43
N THR A 336 2.43 -33.93 -5.34
CA THR A 336 1.11 -33.34 -5.05
C THR A 336 0.32 -34.21 -4.08
N VAL A 337 0.33 -35.52 -4.28
CA VAL A 337 -0.31 -36.49 -3.38
C VAL A 337 0.33 -36.44 -1.99
N MET A 338 1.67 -36.42 -1.90
CA MET A 338 2.40 -36.34 -0.64
C MET A 338 2.11 -35.05 0.11
N ARG A 339 1.95 -33.90 -0.57
CA ARG A 339 1.56 -32.63 0.08
C ARG A 339 0.25 -32.79 0.86
N PHE A 340 -0.81 -33.31 0.24
CA PHE A 340 -2.09 -33.52 0.92
C PHE A 340 -2.05 -34.65 1.96
N SER A 341 -1.29 -35.71 1.72
CA SER A 341 -1.09 -36.78 2.71
C SER A 341 -0.40 -36.26 3.98
N SER A 342 0.61 -35.41 3.83
CA SER A 342 1.31 -34.76 4.95
C SER A 342 0.41 -33.78 5.72
N ILE A 343 -0.41 -32.99 5.02
CA ILE A 343 -1.41 -32.12 5.65
C ILE A 343 -2.40 -32.96 6.47
N LYS A 344 -2.94 -34.04 5.89
CA LYS A 344 -3.81 -35.00 6.58
C LYS A 344 -3.16 -35.55 7.85
N SER A 345 -1.93 -36.07 7.78
CA SER A 345 -1.28 -36.70 8.94
C SER A 345 -0.91 -35.71 10.04
N ASN A 346 -0.37 -34.54 9.68
CA ASN A 346 0.06 -33.53 10.65
C ASN A 346 -1.14 -32.93 11.37
N ILE A 347 -2.20 -32.56 10.65
CA ILE A 347 -3.42 -32.03 11.26
C ILE A 347 -4.10 -33.12 12.11
N ALA A 348 -4.11 -34.38 11.66
CA ALA A 348 -4.65 -35.48 12.47
C ALA A 348 -3.94 -35.60 13.82
N LEU A 349 -2.61 -35.49 13.84
CA LEU A 349 -1.82 -35.53 15.07
C LEU A 349 -2.14 -34.33 15.97
N SER A 350 -2.12 -33.10 15.43
CA SER A 350 -2.44 -31.87 16.18
C SER A 350 -3.83 -31.92 16.83
N ARG A 351 -4.81 -32.51 16.15
CA ARG A 351 -6.17 -32.63 16.68
C ARG A 351 -6.29 -33.56 17.88
N LYS A 352 -5.46 -34.60 17.97
CA LYS A 352 -5.47 -35.49 19.15
C LYS A 352 -5.05 -34.72 20.41
N LEU A 353 -4.13 -33.76 20.29
CA LEU A 353 -3.72 -32.87 21.38
C LEU A 353 -4.93 -32.10 21.95
N PHE A 354 -5.79 -31.53 21.11
CA PHE A 354 -7.00 -30.81 21.53
C PHE A 354 -8.05 -31.66 22.27
N ARG A 355 -7.85 -32.99 22.33
CA ARG A 355 -8.79 -33.93 22.93
C ARG A 355 -8.24 -34.65 24.16
N ILE A 356 -6.96 -34.44 24.51
CA ILE A 356 -6.39 -34.97 25.75
C ILE A 356 -7.22 -34.48 26.94
N GLY A 357 -7.55 -35.37 27.86
CA GLY A 357 -8.38 -35.09 29.04
C GLY A 357 -9.89 -35.12 28.81
N LYS A 358 -10.38 -35.06 27.56
CA LYS A 358 -11.84 -35.05 27.28
C LYS A 358 -12.58 -36.31 27.73
N PHE A 359 -11.89 -37.42 27.95
CA PHE A 359 -12.51 -38.64 28.49
C PHE A 359 -13.17 -38.41 29.86
N LEU A 360 -12.69 -37.44 30.65
CA LEU A 360 -13.27 -37.09 31.95
C LEU A 360 -14.69 -36.51 31.80
N GLU A 361 -14.92 -35.68 30.79
CA GLU A 361 -16.26 -35.14 30.48
C GLU A 361 -17.24 -36.29 30.15
N HIS A 362 -16.75 -37.31 29.45
CA HIS A 362 -17.55 -38.49 29.11
C HIS A 362 -17.86 -39.36 30.34
N PHE A 363 -16.93 -39.53 31.29
CA PHE A 363 -17.23 -40.21 32.55
C PHE A 363 -18.31 -39.47 33.37
N GLN A 364 -18.19 -38.14 33.49
CA GLN A 364 -19.22 -37.34 34.15
C GLN A 364 -20.58 -37.44 33.44
N ALA A 365 -20.59 -37.41 32.10
CA ALA A 365 -21.80 -37.56 31.32
C ALA A 365 -22.42 -38.96 31.46
N ALA A 366 -21.60 -40.01 31.58
CA ALA A 366 -22.07 -41.37 31.83
C ALA A 366 -22.77 -41.47 33.19
N LEU A 367 -22.17 -40.91 34.25
CA LEU A 367 -22.79 -40.87 35.58
C LEU A 367 -24.11 -40.11 35.58
N LYS A 368 -24.18 -38.95 34.92
CA LYS A 368 -25.41 -38.18 34.76
C LYS A 368 -26.49 -38.97 34.00
N ALA A 369 -26.10 -39.76 33.00
CA ALA A 369 -27.03 -40.55 32.20
C ALA A 369 -27.73 -41.66 33.00
N VAL A 370 -27.14 -42.14 34.10
CA VAL A 370 -27.74 -43.17 34.98
C VAL A 370 -29.08 -42.72 35.57
N ALA A 371 -29.23 -41.41 35.81
CA ALA A 371 -30.46 -40.81 36.35
C ALA A 371 -31.60 -40.72 35.32
N THR A 372 -31.38 -41.08 34.05
CA THR A 372 -32.43 -41.03 33.02
C THR A 372 -33.55 -42.04 33.34
N PRO A 373 -34.83 -41.63 33.42
CA PRO A 373 -35.92 -42.55 33.77
C PRO A 373 -36.12 -43.66 32.73
N ASP A 374 -36.06 -43.32 31.45
CA ASP A 374 -36.24 -44.27 30.34
C ASP A 374 -35.06 -45.26 30.26
N PRO A 375 -35.33 -46.58 30.35
CA PRO A 375 -34.28 -47.59 30.42
C PRO A 375 -33.46 -47.71 29.12
N VAL A 376 -34.08 -47.52 27.95
CA VAL A 376 -33.41 -47.61 26.65
C VAL A 376 -32.50 -46.39 26.47
N LEU A 377 -33.00 -45.19 26.79
CA LEU A 377 -32.19 -43.97 26.74
C LEU A 377 -31.05 -44.00 27.75
N LYS A 378 -31.27 -44.57 28.94
CA LYS A 378 -30.23 -44.77 29.97
C LYS A 378 -29.09 -45.64 29.46
N VAL A 379 -29.40 -46.87 29.02
CA VAL A 379 -28.38 -47.83 28.58
C VAL A 379 -27.62 -47.29 27.36
N THR A 380 -28.33 -46.75 26.37
CA THR A 380 -27.69 -46.20 25.17
C THR A 380 -26.84 -44.95 25.48
N ALA A 381 -27.27 -44.09 26.41
CA ALA A 381 -26.48 -42.95 26.82
C ALA A 381 -25.22 -43.37 27.59
N VAL A 382 -25.32 -44.27 28.57
CA VAL A 382 -24.15 -44.76 29.32
C VAL A 382 -23.17 -45.47 28.40
N GLY A 383 -23.65 -46.39 27.56
CA GLY A 383 -22.82 -47.13 26.59
C GLY A 383 -22.10 -46.21 25.60
N ARG A 384 -22.79 -45.17 25.09
CA ARG A 384 -22.18 -44.14 24.23
C ARG A 384 -21.02 -43.43 24.94
N GLN A 385 -21.26 -42.96 26.16
CA GLN A 385 -20.27 -42.16 26.89
C GLN A 385 -19.04 -42.99 27.28
N LEU A 386 -19.22 -44.22 27.76
CA LEU A 386 -18.10 -45.12 28.08
C LEU A 386 -17.29 -45.49 26.84
N GLY A 387 -17.95 -45.77 25.71
CA GLY A 387 -17.27 -46.01 24.44
C GLY A 387 -16.39 -44.83 24.01
N TYR A 388 -16.89 -43.59 24.13
CA TYR A 388 -16.09 -42.39 23.83
C TYR A 388 -14.97 -42.14 24.83
N ALA A 389 -15.17 -42.40 26.13
CA ALA A 389 -14.13 -42.28 27.14
C ALA A 389 -12.95 -43.22 26.84
N CYS A 390 -13.22 -44.52 26.63
CA CYS A 390 -12.20 -45.51 26.30
C CYS A 390 -11.50 -45.17 24.97
N TYR A 391 -12.24 -44.73 23.96
CA TYR A 391 -11.66 -44.24 22.70
C TYR A 391 -10.66 -43.10 22.93
N LEU A 392 -11.02 -42.08 23.70
CA LEU A 392 -10.19 -40.90 23.91
C LEU A 392 -8.92 -41.19 24.74
N ILE A 393 -8.99 -42.14 25.68
CA ILE A 393 -7.80 -42.62 26.41
C ILE A 393 -6.81 -43.25 25.42
N LEU A 394 -7.29 -44.16 24.57
CA LEU A 394 -6.43 -44.80 23.57
C LEU A 394 -5.97 -43.83 22.47
N ASP A 395 -6.78 -42.82 22.14
CA ASP A 395 -6.41 -41.75 21.21
C ASP A 395 -5.27 -40.88 21.78
N ALA A 396 -5.26 -40.62 23.09
CA ALA A 396 -4.17 -39.93 23.78
C ALA A 396 -2.86 -40.76 23.73
N LEU A 397 -2.93 -42.08 23.95
CA LEU A 397 -1.76 -42.96 23.78
C LEU A 397 -1.22 -42.94 22.35
N GLN A 398 -2.09 -42.90 21.34
CA GLN A 398 -1.66 -42.76 19.96
C GLN A 398 -1.02 -41.39 19.67
N TRP A 399 -1.44 -40.34 20.37
CA TRP A 399 -0.77 -39.03 20.27
C TRP A 399 0.62 -39.08 20.88
N ILE A 400 0.79 -39.68 22.06
CA ILE A 400 2.11 -39.87 22.71
C ILE A 400 3.08 -40.60 21.77
N HIS A 401 2.61 -41.64 21.08
CA HIS A 401 3.38 -42.34 20.05
C HIS A 401 3.77 -41.41 18.89
N GLY A 402 2.78 -40.73 18.29
CA GLY A 402 3.00 -39.89 17.12
C GLY A 402 3.82 -38.62 17.40
N ALA A 403 3.75 -38.10 18.63
CA ALA A 403 4.57 -37.01 19.13
C ALA A 403 6.00 -37.47 19.49
N LYS A 404 6.29 -38.77 19.39
CA LYS A 404 7.57 -39.40 19.76
C LYS A 404 7.95 -39.22 21.24
N ALA A 405 6.98 -38.94 22.10
CA ALA A 405 7.19 -38.88 23.54
C ALA A 405 7.41 -40.27 24.15
N TYR A 406 6.74 -41.30 23.61
CA TYR A 406 7.02 -42.70 23.90
C TYR A 406 6.66 -43.58 22.71
N ALA A 407 7.64 -44.33 22.20
CA ALA A 407 7.48 -45.15 20.99
C ALA A 407 7.08 -46.60 21.34
N PHE A 408 5.78 -46.88 21.36
CA PHE A 408 5.27 -48.26 21.43
C PHE A 408 5.80 -49.14 20.29
N GLN A 409 6.02 -50.43 20.59
CA GLN A 409 6.28 -51.45 19.58
C GLN A 409 5.14 -51.51 18.55
N LYS A 410 5.48 -51.84 17.29
CA LYS A 410 4.56 -51.82 16.14
C LYS A 410 3.26 -52.61 16.39
N GLU A 411 3.36 -53.81 16.95
CA GLU A 411 2.20 -54.66 17.25
C GLU A 411 1.29 -54.05 18.32
N THR A 412 1.89 -53.53 19.40
CA THR A 412 1.17 -52.86 20.49
C THR A 412 0.45 -51.61 19.99
N TYR A 413 1.12 -50.79 19.17
CA TYR A 413 0.52 -49.62 18.55
C TYR A 413 -0.68 -49.98 17.66
N GLN A 414 -0.56 -51.03 16.83
CA GLN A 414 -1.66 -51.52 16.00
C GLN A 414 -2.85 -52.01 16.84
N LYS A 415 -2.59 -52.72 17.95
CA LYS A 415 -3.64 -53.14 18.90
C LYS A 415 -4.34 -51.94 19.53
N ILE A 416 -3.59 -50.92 19.98
CA ILE A 416 -4.13 -49.67 20.53
C ILE A 416 -5.02 -48.97 19.50
N ALA A 417 -4.54 -48.81 18.26
CA ALA A 417 -5.29 -48.16 17.19
C ALA A 417 -6.58 -48.92 16.83
N LYS A 418 -6.52 -50.25 16.71
CA LYS A 418 -7.67 -51.10 16.42
C LYS A 418 -8.71 -51.08 17.55
N ASN A 419 -8.26 -51.13 18.80
CA ASN A 419 -9.16 -51.04 19.96
C ASN A 419 -9.79 -49.64 20.10
N ALA A 420 -9.04 -48.57 19.83
CA ALA A 420 -9.61 -47.22 19.78
C ALA A 420 -10.74 -47.13 18.74
N ALA A 421 -10.53 -47.68 17.54
CA ALA A 421 -11.56 -47.73 16.50
C ALA A 421 -12.80 -48.54 16.94
N ARG A 422 -12.61 -49.67 17.63
CA ARG A 422 -13.72 -50.48 18.18
C ARG A 422 -14.53 -49.71 19.23
N PHE A 423 -13.89 -49.06 20.20
CA PHE A 423 -14.60 -48.29 21.22
C PHE A 423 -15.32 -47.08 20.64
N TRP A 424 -14.73 -46.43 19.62
CA TRP A 424 -15.40 -45.36 18.90
C TRP A 424 -16.64 -45.86 18.16
N LEU A 425 -16.55 -47.03 17.50
CA LEU A 425 -17.66 -47.69 16.83
C LEU A 425 -18.80 -48.03 17.82
N ILE A 426 -18.46 -48.59 18.98
CA ILE A 426 -19.43 -48.88 20.06
C ILE A 426 -20.15 -47.59 20.48
N GLY A 427 -19.42 -46.50 20.69
CA GLY A 427 -20.02 -45.22 21.05
C GLY A 427 -21.02 -44.70 20.00
N LEU A 428 -20.65 -44.79 18.72
CA LEU A 428 -21.50 -44.37 17.60
C LEU A 428 -22.72 -45.27 17.43
N THR A 429 -22.58 -46.60 17.56
CA THR A 429 -23.71 -47.53 17.44
C THR A 429 -24.77 -47.27 18.52
N PHE A 430 -24.37 -47.11 19.79
CA PHE A 430 -25.31 -46.72 20.85
C PHE A 430 -25.96 -45.36 20.57
N SER A 431 -25.22 -44.40 19.98
CA SER A 431 -25.79 -43.12 19.56
C SER A 431 -26.87 -43.26 18.49
N LEU A 432 -26.63 -44.10 17.49
CA LEU A 432 -27.57 -44.35 16.39
C LEU A 432 -28.82 -45.08 16.89
N ILE A 433 -28.67 -46.07 17.77
CA ILE A 433 -29.80 -46.76 18.43
C ILE A 433 -30.64 -45.76 19.23
N SER A 434 -30.00 -44.90 20.03
CA SER A 434 -30.68 -43.83 20.77
C SER A 434 -31.42 -42.86 19.84
N GLY A 435 -30.80 -42.48 18.72
CA GLY A 435 -31.39 -41.61 17.70
C GLY A 435 -32.61 -42.23 17.02
N ALA A 436 -32.55 -43.52 16.67
CA ALA A 436 -33.67 -44.26 16.10
C ALA A 436 -34.84 -44.36 17.09
N TYR A 437 -34.55 -44.67 18.35
CA TYR A 437 -35.54 -44.71 19.43
C TYR A 437 -36.22 -43.35 19.65
N LYS A 438 -35.45 -42.26 19.74
CA LYS A 438 -35.99 -40.89 19.84
C LYS A 438 -36.82 -40.50 18.61
N SER A 439 -36.38 -40.87 17.42
CA SER A 439 -37.10 -40.59 16.18
C SER A 439 -38.46 -41.29 16.15
N TYR A 440 -38.53 -42.53 16.63
CA TYR A 440 -39.78 -43.27 16.75
C TYR A 440 -40.75 -42.60 17.74
N HIS A 441 -40.29 -42.24 18.94
CA HIS A 441 -41.09 -41.54 19.94
C HIS A 441 -41.57 -40.16 19.47
N LEU A 442 -40.70 -39.40 18.80
CA LEU A 442 -41.08 -38.11 18.22
C LEU A 442 -42.11 -38.26 17.10
N LEU A 443 -42.02 -39.33 16.30
CA LEU A 443 -43.03 -39.62 15.29
C LEU A 443 -44.39 -39.93 15.93
N GLN A 444 -44.41 -40.70 17.01
CA GLN A 444 -45.63 -40.95 17.77
C GLN A 444 -46.19 -39.66 18.39
N ARG A 445 -45.36 -38.88 19.09
CA ARG A 445 -45.74 -37.59 19.69
C ARG A 445 -46.31 -36.62 18.65
N ASN A 446 -45.70 -36.56 17.46
CA ASN A 446 -46.19 -35.77 16.33
C ASN A 446 -47.58 -36.26 15.85
N LYS A 447 -47.80 -37.57 15.73
CA LYS A 447 -49.11 -38.12 15.35
C LYS A 447 -50.20 -37.71 16.35
N HIS A 448 -49.91 -37.75 17.65
CA HIS A 448 -50.86 -37.35 18.69
C HIS A 448 -51.10 -35.82 18.72
N ALA A 449 -50.06 -35.01 18.54
CA ALA A 449 -50.16 -33.55 18.52
C ALA A 449 -50.82 -32.96 17.25
N LYS A 450 -51.07 -33.79 16.22
CA LYS A 450 -51.70 -33.36 14.97
C LYS A 450 -53.22 -33.21 15.02
N ALA A 451 -53.91 -33.70 16.04
CA ALA A 451 -55.35 -33.46 16.17
C ALA A 451 -55.64 -31.99 16.52
N PRO A 452 -56.60 -31.31 15.87
CA PRO A 452 -56.99 -29.95 16.24
C PRO A 452 -57.58 -29.91 17.65
N ARG A 453 -57.24 -28.87 18.44
CA ARG A 453 -57.77 -28.70 19.80
C ARG A 453 -58.93 -27.70 19.82
N ALA A 454 -59.93 -27.96 20.66
CA ALA A 454 -61.22 -27.27 20.64
C ALA A 454 -61.20 -25.78 21.06
N THR A 455 -60.17 -25.32 21.76
CA THR A 455 -60.07 -23.93 22.23
C THR A 455 -58.85 -23.21 21.64
N ALA A 456 -58.94 -21.90 21.46
CA ALA A 456 -57.86 -21.08 20.90
C ALA A 456 -56.56 -21.17 21.73
N GLU A 457 -56.67 -21.23 23.05
CA GLU A 457 -55.54 -21.42 23.98
C GLU A 457 -54.87 -22.78 23.78
N LYS A 458 -55.66 -23.87 23.72
CA LYS A 458 -55.14 -25.22 23.47
C LYS A 458 -54.55 -25.36 22.07
N GLU A 459 -55.08 -24.65 21.08
CA GLU A 459 -54.52 -24.63 19.73
C GLU A 459 -53.19 -23.85 19.67
N ALA A 460 -53.02 -22.79 20.48
CA ALA A 460 -51.75 -22.10 20.64
C ALA A 460 -50.69 -23.02 21.30
N GLU A 461 -51.05 -23.75 22.36
CA GLU A 461 -50.20 -24.77 22.98
C GLU A 461 -49.78 -25.86 21.99
N ARG A 462 -50.73 -26.35 21.18
CA ARG A 462 -50.45 -27.34 20.13
C ARG A 462 -49.44 -26.81 19.12
N ARG A 463 -49.54 -25.55 18.69
CA ARG A 463 -48.57 -24.94 17.77
C ARG A 463 -47.17 -24.90 18.39
N VAL A 464 -47.06 -24.52 19.66
CA VAL A 464 -45.78 -24.53 20.39
C VAL A 464 -45.23 -25.96 20.48
N GLU A 465 -46.07 -26.94 20.82
CA GLU A 465 -45.69 -28.35 20.90
C GLU A 465 -45.21 -28.90 19.55
N LEU A 466 -45.91 -28.60 18.46
CA LEU A 466 -45.51 -28.97 17.09
C LEU A 466 -44.19 -28.32 16.69
N HIS A 467 -43.96 -27.06 17.05
CA HIS A 467 -42.69 -26.38 16.83
C HIS A 467 -41.54 -27.03 17.61
N GLN A 468 -41.78 -27.41 18.88
CA GLN A 468 -40.79 -28.13 19.69
C GLN A 468 -40.48 -29.51 19.09
N ILE A 469 -41.51 -30.29 18.71
CA ILE A 469 -41.35 -31.59 18.06
C ILE A 469 -40.55 -31.46 16.76
N ALA A 470 -40.85 -30.46 15.94
CA ALA A 470 -40.13 -30.21 14.69
C ALA A 470 -38.65 -29.86 14.95
N ALA A 471 -38.37 -29.03 15.95
CA ALA A 471 -37.01 -28.66 16.35
C ALA A 471 -36.23 -29.87 16.90
N GLU A 472 -36.82 -30.65 17.81
CA GLU A 472 -36.25 -31.89 18.35
C GLU A 472 -35.98 -32.91 17.25
N THR A 473 -36.94 -33.10 16.33
CA THR A 473 -36.80 -34.02 15.17
C THR A 473 -35.65 -33.60 14.27
N LYS A 474 -35.52 -32.29 13.98
CA LYS A 474 -34.41 -31.76 13.19
C LYS A 474 -33.07 -31.99 13.88
N ALA A 475 -32.98 -31.76 15.19
CA ALA A 475 -31.77 -31.98 15.97
C ALA A 475 -31.35 -33.46 15.97
N VAL A 476 -32.30 -34.38 16.21
CA VAL A 476 -32.04 -35.83 16.20
C VAL A 476 -31.58 -36.30 14.82
N ARG A 477 -32.25 -35.89 13.74
CA ARG A 477 -31.87 -36.27 12.37
C ARG A 477 -30.47 -35.79 11.99
N LEU A 478 -30.12 -34.55 12.32
CA LEU A 478 -28.79 -34.01 12.05
C LEU A 478 -27.70 -34.75 12.83
N GLN A 479 -27.96 -35.08 14.10
CA GLN A 479 -27.04 -35.87 14.90
C GLN A 479 -26.86 -37.29 14.35
N MET A 480 -27.95 -37.94 13.95
CA MET A 480 -27.89 -39.27 13.32
C MET A 480 -27.13 -39.25 12.01
N LEU A 481 -27.35 -38.25 11.15
CA LEU A 481 -26.60 -38.09 9.91
C LEU A 481 -25.09 -37.92 10.18
N GLN A 482 -24.75 -37.10 11.17
CA GLN A 482 -23.35 -36.90 11.58
C GLN A 482 -22.74 -38.22 12.10
N ASP A 483 -23.46 -38.94 12.97
CA ASP A 483 -22.98 -40.20 13.55
C ASP A 483 -22.85 -41.31 12.50
N LEU A 484 -23.75 -41.37 11.50
CA LEU A 484 -23.66 -42.29 10.37
C LEU A 484 -22.41 -42.00 9.52
N CYS A 485 -22.15 -40.74 9.20
CA CYS A 485 -20.96 -40.34 8.46
C CYS A 485 -19.68 -40.67 9.26
N ASP A 486 -19.69 -40.42 10.57
CA ASP A 486 -18.55 -40.72 11.45
C ASP A 486 -18.36 -42.23 11.66
N TRP A 487 -19.37 -43.06 11.44
CA TRP A 487 -19.33 -44.52 11.57
C TRP A 487 -18.46 -45.20 10.50
N PHE A 488 -18.41 -44.63 9.29
CA PHE A 488 -17.66 -45.20 8.16
C PHE A 488 -16.16 -45.35 8.43
N ASN A 489 -15.55 -44.40 9.14
CA ASN A 489 -14.12 -44.43 9.41
C ASN A 489 -13.69 -45.56 10.38
N PRO A 490 -14.27 -45.70 11.59
CA PRO A 490 -13.97 -46.83 12.47
C PRO A 490 -14.51 -48.16 11.91
N GLY A 491 -15.62 -48.17 11.18
CA GLY A 491 -16.13 -49.37 10.49
C GLY A 491 -15.13 -49.92 9.46
N THR A 492 -14.52 -49.03 8.68
CA THR A 492 -13.45 -49.43 7.74
C THR A 492 -12.17 -49.85 8.48
N SER A 493 -11.78 -49.10 9.52
CA SER A 493 -10.56 -49.39 10.30
C SER A 493 -10.63 -50.71 11.09
N THR A 494 -11.83 -51.19 11.41
CA THR A 494 -12.05 -52.48 12.09
C THR A 494 -12.24 -53.65 11.11
N GLY A 495 -12.35 -53.37 9.81
CA GLY A 495 -12.55 -54.36 8.75
C GLY A 495 -14.01 -54.73 8.50
N TRP A 496 -14.97 -53.98 9.05
CA TRP A 496 -16.41 -54.23 8.83
C TRP A 496 -16.91 -53.64 7.51
N LEU A 497 -16.21 -52.63 6.99
CA LEU A 497 -16.50 -52.00 5.70
C LEU A 497 -15.23 -51.93 4.86
N ASN A 498 -15.40 -51.94 3.54
CA ASN A 498 -14.33 -51.75 2.55
C ASN A 498 -14.56 -50.45 1.76
N LEU A 499 -14.51 -49.30 2.44
CA LEU A 499 -14.66 -47.99 1.81
C LEU A 499 -13.31 -47.38 1.43
N ASN A 500 -13.27 -46.67 0.31
CA ASN A 500 -12.08 -45.94 -0.13
C ASN A 500 -11.87 -44.62 0.65
N ASP A 501 -10.67 -44.06 0.56
CA ASP A 501 -10.28 -42.82 1.26
C ASP A 501 -11.08 -41.59 0.79
N GLY A 502 -11.61 -41.60 -0.44
CA GLY A 502 -12.46 -40.55 -0.99
C GLY A 502 -13.81 -40.47 -0.26
N VAL A 503 -14.52 -41.59 -0.13
CA VAL A 503 -15.81 -41.67 0.59
C VAL A 503 -15.63 -41.28 2.05
N ILE A 504 -14.59 -41.79 2.70
CA ILE A 504 -14.30 -41.44 4.10
C ILE A 504 -13.93 -39.96 4.25
N GLY A 505 -13.20 -39.40 3.28
CA GLY A 505 -12.90 -37.98 3.18
C GLY A 505 -14.16 -37.12 3.12
N LEU A 506 -15.05 -37.40 2.18
CA LEU A 506 -16.30 -36.64 2.02
C LEU A 506 -17.25 -36.78 3.23
N ALA A 507 -17.43 -38.00 3.74
CA ALA A 507 -18.23 -38.24 4.94
C ALA A 507 -17.67 -37.48 6.15
N GLY A 508 -16.35 -37.47 6.31
CA GLY A 508 -15.67 -36.72 7.37
C GLY A 508 -15.78 -35.20 7.21
N VAL A 509 -15.78 -34.66 5.99
CA VAL A 509 -16.06 -33.23 5.75
C VAL A 509 -17.50 -32.90 6.14
N LEU A 510 -18.47 -33.69 5.70
CA LEU A 510 -19.89 -33.48 6.01
C LEU A 510 -20.15 -33.51 7.53
N SER A 511 -19.66 -34.53 8.23
CA SER A 511 -19.84 -34.65 9.68
C SER A 511 -19.18 -33.51 10.45
N SER A 512 -18.04 -33.02 9.95
CA SER A 512 -17.30 -31.91 10.57
C SER A 512 -17.99 -30.58 10.36
N SER A 513 -18.53 -30.31 9.16
CA SER A 513 -19.31 -29.10 8.87
C SER A 513 -20.57 -29.00 9.73
N LEU A 514 -21.26 -30.12 9.97
CA LEU A 514 -22.37 -30.19 10.93
C LEU A 514 -21.91 -29.88 12.36
N GLY A 515 -20.74 -30.41 12.75
CA GLY A 515 -20.12 -30.11 14.04
C GLY A 515 -19.71 -28.64 14.20
N ILE A 516 -19.17 -28.00 13.15
CA ILE A 516 -18.86 -26.56 13.13
C ILE A 516 -20.14 -25.76 13.33
N ARG A 517 -21.21 -26.07 12.59
CA ARG A 517 -22.50 -25.40 12.73
C ARG A 517 -23.05 -25.49 14.15
N SER A 518 -22.99 -26.68 14.77
CA SER A 518 -23.45 -26.86 16.15
C SER A 518 -22.65 -26.02 17.14
N GLN A 519 -21.32 -26.00 17.01
CA GLN A 519 -20.47 -25.22 17.91
C GLN A 519 -20.58 -23.72 17.64
N TRP A 520 -20.77 -23.31 16.39
CA TRP A 520 -21.03 -21.93 16.00
C TRP A 520 -22.31 -21.41 16.67
N ILE A 521 -23.41 -22.16 16.58
CA ILE A 521 -24.68 -21.81 17.24
C ILE A 521 -24.52 -21.75 18.75
N LYS A 522 -23.76 -22.66 19.35
CA LYS A 522 -23.50 -22.66 20.80
C LYS A 522 -22.76 -21.40 21.26
N VAL A 523 -21.83 -20.90 20.47
CA VAL A 523 -20.96 -19.78 20.84
C VAL A 523 -21.56 -18.42 20.44
N ASN A 524 -22.18 -18.34 19.26
CA ASN A 524 -22.69 -17.09 18.67
C ASN A 524 -24.22 -16.94 18.77
N GLY A 525 -24.93 -17.98 19.23
CA GLY A 525 -26.39 -18.03 19.18
C GLY A 525 -26.90 -18.55 17.83
N SER A 526 -28.19 -18.91 17.78
CA SER A 526 -28.85 -19.15 16.49
C SER A 526 -29.05 -17.83 15.77
N ALA A 527 -28.80 -17.79 14.46
CA ALA A 527 -29.30 -16.69 13.63
C ALA A 527 -30.82 -16.60 13.86
N LYS A 528 -31.29 -15.41 14.26
CA LYS A 528 -32.71 -15.13 14.43
C LYS A 528 -33.42 -15.19 13.09
#